data_AF-A0A943GHV4-F1
#
_entry.id   AF-A0A943GHV4-F1
#
_cell.length_a   1.000
_cell.length_b   1.000
_cell.length_c   1.000
_cell.angle_alpha   90.00
_cell.angle_beta   90.00
_cell.angle_gamma   90.00
#
_symmetry.space_group_name_H-M   'P 1'
#
loop_
_entity.id
_entity.type
_entity.pdbx_description
1 polymer ?
#
loop_
_entity_poly.entity_id
_entity_poly.type
_entity_poly.pdbx_seq_one_letter_code
_entity_poly.pdbx_strand_id
1 'polypeptide(L)'
;MNVLPKSNEVNVEWFISSLKNMTASYKILCLKAICDEIALDNYIISYRKIISRMIAYSFKPLKKYDIDLGKQDQLNKIVTELNYELDLDKDNILFCLEKNIEEKKVEELSKYVIPLIIRPSFKDDISKFDTENRKYAEIEKLSKDNEVCLYRINKEKRNIMINNNWFKYIKYNKSVIDYWIKTRLKEYINSRNNIINIDEIVEEFFN
;
A
#
# COMPACT_ATOMS: atom_id res chain seq x y z
N MET A 1 18.74 -2.67 11.49
CA MET A 1 17.79 -2.46 10.38
C MET A 1 18.60 -2.12 9.14
N ASN A 2 18.48 -2.88 8.05
CA ASN A 2 19.18 -2.57 6.81
C ASN A 2 18.71 -1.20 6.29
N VAL A 3 19.66 -0.32 5.99
CA VAL A 3 19.40 0.99 5.41
C VAL A 3 19.02 0.77 3.95
N LEU A 4 17.94 1.40 3.47
CA LEU A 4 17.60 1.33 2.05
C LEU A 4 18.74 1.95 1.22
N PRO A 5 19.07 1.39 0.03
CA PRO A 5 20.17 1.90 -0.78
C PRO A 5 19.98 3.38 -1.10
N LYS A 6 21.01 4.20 -0.90
CA LYS A 6 20.93 5.63 -1.23
C LYS A 6 20.79 5.82 -2.74
N SER A 7 20.14 6.91 -3.13
CA SER A 7 20.01 7.32 -4.53
C SER A 7 20.14 8.83 -4.63
N ASN A 8 20.78 9.29 -5.71
CA ASN A 8 20.83 10.71 -6.07
C ASN A 8 19.63 11.12 -6.95
N GLU A 9 18.86 10.15 -7.44
CA GLU A 9 17.73 10.38 -8.36
C GLU A 9 16.38 10.45 -7.63
N VAL A 10 16.30 9.89 -6.42
CA VAL A 10 15.07 9.85 -5.61
C VAL A 10 15.35 10.20 -4.15
N ASN A 11 14.37 10.81 -3.49
CA ASN A 11 14.47 11.13 -2.07
C ASN A 11 14.21 9.89 -1.20
N VAL A 12 15.24 9.08 -0.99
CA VAL A 12 15.18 7.85 -0.18
C VAL A 12 14.83 8.16 1.28
N GLU A 13 15.23 9.30 1.81
CA GLU A 13 14.94 9.69 3.20
C GLU A 13 13.44 9.90 3.43
N TRP A 14 12.75 10.54 2.49
CA TRP A 14 11.29 10.68 2.52
C TRP A 14 10.59 9.33 2.42
N PHE A 15 11.11 8.42 1.59
CA PHE A 15 10.58 7.07 1.49
C PHE A 15 10.78 6.28 2.78
N ILE A 16 11.95 6.36 3.42
CA ILE A 16 12.18 5.80 4.75
C ILE A 16 11.24 6.44 5.78
N SER A 17 10.96 7.73 5.69
CA SER A 17 10.03 8.43 6.59
C SER A 17 8.58 7.98 6.40
N SER A 18 8.13 7.78 5.15
CA SER A 18 6.79 7.25 4.86
C SER A 18 6.60 5.86 5.45
N LEU A 19 7.65 5.05 5.32
CA LEU A 19 7.83 3.71 5.83
C LEU A 19 7.87 3.63 7.37
N LYS A 20 8.61 4.54 8.05
CA LYS A 20 8.69 4.58 9.52
C LYS A 20 7.37 4.99 10.19
N ASN A 21 6.59 5.84 9.53
CA ASN A 21 5.31 6.34 10.06
C ASN A 21 4.11 5.48 9.63
N MET A 22 4.34 4.22 9.25
CA MET A 22 3.30 3.25 8.91
C MET A 22 2.66 2.67 10.17
N THR A 23 1.79 3.46 10.80
CA THR A 23 1.00 3.07 11.97
C THR A 23 -0.31 2.38 11.61
N ALA A 24 -0.50 1.97 10.35
CA ALA A 24 -1.71 1.33 9.86
C ALA A 24 -1.39 0.31 8.75
N SER A 25 -2.03 -0.86 8.80
CA SER A 25 -1.74 -1.98 7.90
C SER A 25 -1.98 -1.61 6.43
N TYR A 26 -3.03 -0.85 6.14
CA TYR A 26 -3.37 -0.43 4.78
C TYR A 26 -2.28 0.40 4.11
N LYS A 27 -1.45 1.17 4.86
CA LYS A 27 -0.30 1.89 4.28
C LYS A 27 0.77 0.92 3.81
N ILE A 28 1.04 -0.10 4.64
CA ILE A 28 2.05 -1.13 4.37
C ILE A 28 1.63 -1.94 3.14
N LEU A 29 0.38 -2.40 3.13
CA LEU A 29 -0.19 -3.22 2.05
C LEU A 29 -0.36 -2.43 0.74
N CYS A 30 -0.75 -1.15 0.82
CA CYS A 30 -0.82 -0.27 -0.36
C CYS A 30 0.56 -0.08 -0.98
N LEU A 31 1.60 0.20 -0.16
CA LEU A 31 2.95 0.33 -0.68
C LEU A 31 3.44 -0.99 -1.32
N LYS A 32 3.15 -2.14 -0.69
CA LYS A 32 3.49 -3.45 -1.27
C LYS A 32 2.83 -3.65 -2.63
N ALA A 33 1.53 -3.36 -2.73
CA ALA A 33 0.78 -3.49 -3.98
C ALA A 33 1.42 -2.65 -5.10
N ILE A 34 1.80 -1.40 -4.79
CA ILE A 34 2.49 -0.52 -5.75
C ILE A 34 3.86 -1.07 -6.15
N CYS A 35 4.65 -1.57 -5.19
CA CYS A 35 5.98 -2.13 -5.48
C CYS A 35 5.88 -3.40 -6.33
N ASP A 36 4.90 -4.27 -6.10
CA ASP A 36 4.68 -5.47 -6.89
C ASP A 36 4.24 -5.14 -8.32
N GLU A 37 3.41 -4.11 -8.48
CA GLU A 37 3.01 -3.63 -9.81
C GLU A 37 4.18 -3.03 -10.59
N ILE A 38 5.07 -2.28 -9.94
CA ILE A 38 6.32 -1.79 -10.54
C ILE A 38 7.21 -2.96 -10.97
N ALA A 39 7.31 -4.01 -10.14
CA ALA A 39 8.10 -5.20 -10.47
C ALA A 39 7.54 -5.97 -11.68
N LEU A 40 6.23 -5.87 -11.92
CA LEU A 40 5.53 -6.39 -13.11
C LEU A 40 5.53 -5.43 -14.30
N ASP A 41 6.42 -4.43 -14.29
CA ASP A 41 6.58 -3.44 -15.35
C ASP A 41 5.37 -2.50 -15.58
N ASN A 42 4.47 -2.38 -14.59
CA ASN A 42 3.33 -1.48 -14.69
C ASN A 42 3.69 -0.06 -14.23
N TYR A 43 3.77 0.86 -15.21
CA TYR A 43 3.98 2.28 -14.97
C TYR A 43 2.71 3.05 -14.59
N ILE A 44 1.56 2.60 -15.10
CA ILE A 44 0.25 3.17 -14.81
C ILE A 44 -0.56 2.08 -14.11
N ILE A 45 -1.00 2.36 -12.88
CA ILE A 45 -1.64 1.37 -12.03
C ILE A 45 -3.00 1.90 -11.60
N SER A 46 -4.07 1.17 -11.92
CA SER A 46 -5.42 1.57 -11.52
C SER A 46 -5.63 1.42 -10.01
N TYR A 47 -6.49 2.25 -9.43
CA TYR A 47 -6.86 2.15 -8.02
C TYR A 47 -7.43 0.78 -7.71
N ARG A 48 -8.28 0.26 -8.60
CA ARG A 48 -8.85 -1.09 -8.52
C ARG A 48 -7.77 -2.15 -8.37
N LYS A 49 -6.71 -2.12 -9.19
CA LYS A 49 -5.60 -3.07 -9.11
C LYS A 49 -4.86 -3.00 -7.77
N ILE A 50 -4.59 -1.78 -7.28
CA ILE A 50 -3.94 -1.57 -5.97
C ILE A 50 -4.82 -2.12 -4.84
N ILE A 51 -6.10 -1.74 -4.81
CA ILE A 51 -7.04 -2.15 -3.76
C ILE A 51 -7.29 -3.66 -3.79
N SER A 52 -7.49 -4.26 -4.97
CA SER A 52 -7.66 -5.71 -5.11
C SER A 52 -6.44 -6.47 -4.58
N ARG A 53 -5.22 -6.00 -4.86
CA ARG A 53 -3.99 -6.59 -4.29
C ARG A 53 -3.94 -6.50 -2.77
N MET A 54 -4.26 -5.34 -2.20
CA MET A 54 -4.29 -5.16 -0.75
C MET A 54 -5.24 -6.17 -0.06
N ILE A 55 -6.42 -6.37 -0.64
CA ILE A 55 -7.41 -7.31 -0.14
C ILE A 55 -6.94 -8.76 -0.35
N ALA A 56 -6.38 -9.09 -1.52
CA ALA A 56 -5.84 -10.41 -1.81
C ALA A 56 -4.71 -10.81 -0.85
N TYR A 57 -3.75 -9.91 -0.56
CA TYR A 57 -2.71 -10.12 0.45
C TYR A 57 -3.29 -10.45 1.83
N SER A 58 -4.41 -9.82 2.17
CA SER A 58 -5.01 -9.92 3.50
C SER A 58 -5.96 -11.10 3.63
N PHE A 59 -6.45 -11.66 2.52
CA PHE A 59 -7.55 -12.62 2.54
C PHE A 59 -7.28 -13.83 3.43
N LYS A 60 -6.21 -14.57 3.12
CA LYS A 60 -5.89 -15.82 3.80
C LYS A 60 -5.42 -15.61 5.25
N PRO A 61 -4.48 -14.68 5.52
CA PRO A 61 -4.04 -14.46 6.89
C PRO A 61 -5.17 -14.02 7.84
N LEU A 62 -6.06 -13.13 7.38
CA LEU A 62 -7.15 -12.63 8.23
C LEU A 62 -8.23 -13.69 8.48
N LYS A 63 -8.52 -14.56 7.51
CA LYS A 63 -9.48 -15.66 7.71
C LYS A 63 -8.91 -16.78 8.58
N LYS A 64 -7.60 -17.05 8.51
CA LYS A 64 -6.97 -18.21 9.18
C LYS A 64 -6.55 -17.91 10.62
N TYR A 65 -6.12 -16.68 10.92
CA TYR A 65 -5.40 -16.38 12.16
C TYR A 65 -6.08 -15.35 13.07
N ASP A 66 -7.29 -14.89 12.74
CA ASP A 66 -8.06 -13.91 13.53
C ASP A 66 -7.24 -12.68 13.96
N ILE A 67 -6.50 -12.11 12.99
CA ILE A 67 -5.56 -11.02 13.24
C ILE A 67 -6.31 -9.71 13.41
N ASP A 68 -6.09 -9.02 14.53
CA ASP A 68 -6.56 -7.65 14.73
C ASP A 68 -5.61 -6.66 14.04
N LEU A 69 -6.10 -6.07 12.93
CA LEU A 69 -5.45 -4.96 12.24
C LEU A 69 -5.86 -3.60 12.81
N GLY A 70 -6.68 -3.55 13.86
CA GLY A 70 -7.16 -2.35 14.53
C GLY A 70 -8.55 -1.90 14.05
N LYS A 71 -9.29 -1.24 14.94
CA LYS A 71 -10.71 -0.85 14.73
C LYS A 71 -10.99 0.03 13.50
N GLN A 72 -10.00 0.81 13.06
CA GLN A 72 -10.14 1.67 11.89
C GLN A 72 -9.79 0.97 10.57
N ASP A 73 -9.24 -0.24 10.64
CA ASP A 73 -8.85 -1.00 9.48
C ASP A 73 -10.06 -1.70 8.86
N GLN A 74 -10.36 -1.35 7.60
CA GLN A 74 -11.51 -1.92 6.90
C GLN A 74 -11.21 -3.27 6.24
N LEU A 75 -9.95 -3.70 6.17
CA LEU A 75 -9.58 -4.95 5.48
C LEU A 75 -10.17 -6.17 6.16
N ASN A 76 -10.18 -6.22 7.50
CA ASN A 76 -10.84 -7.30 8.25
C ASN A 76 -12.31 -7.43 7.88
N LYS A 77 -13.04 -6.30 7.86
CA LYS A 77 -14.45 -6.28 7.47
C LYS A 77 -14.65 -6.76 6.02
N ILE A 78 -13.86 -6.21 5.09
CA ILE A 78 -13.96 -6.57 3.66
C ILE A 78 -13.66 -8.04 3.44
N VAL A 79 -12.56 -8.56 4.00
CA VAL A 79 -12.19 -9.96 3.86
C VAL A 79 -13.24 -10.87 4.47
N THR A 80 -13.84 -10.49 5.60
CA THR A 80 -14.92 -11.27 6.24
C THR A 80 -16.15 -11.36 5.33
N GLU A 81 -16.51 -10.27 4.65
CA GLU A 81 -17.61 -10.19 3.68
C GLU A 81 -17.35 -10.99 2.38
N LEU A 82 -16.08 -11.29 2.06
CA LEU A 82 -15.75 -12.13 0.91
C LEU A 82 -16.10 -13.60 1.18
N ASN A 83 -16.91 -14.15 0.27
CA ASN A 83 -17.32 -15.55 0.26
C ASN A 83 -16.50 -16.35 -0.77
N TYR A 84 -15.18 -16.36 -0.59
CA TYR A 84 -14.26 -17.20 -1.37
C TYR A 84 -13.77 -18.36 -0.51
N GLU A 85 -13.45 -19.49 -1.15
CA GLU A 85 -12.85 -20.65 -0.48
C GLU A 85 -11.42 -20.34 -0.03
N LEU A 86 -10.97 -20.93 1.08
CA LEU A 86 -9.67 -20.60 1.71
C LEU A 86 -8.46 -21.20 0.96
N ASP A 87 -8.71 -22.20 0.14
CA ASP A 87 -7.74 -22.89 -0.71
C ASP A 87 -7.53 -22.23 -2.08
N LEU A 88 -8.38 -21.26 -2.46
CA LEU A 88 -8.11 -20.39 -3.60
C LEU A 88 -6.77 -19.68 -3.41
N ASP A 89 -5.92 -19.79 -4.42
CA ASP A 89 -4.66 -19.05 -4.44
C ASP A 89 -4.88 -17.54 -4.58
N LYS A 90 -3.87 -16.79 -4.20
CA LYS A 90 -3.89 -15.33 -4.17
C LYS A 90 -4.13 -14.71 -5.55
N ASP A 91 -3.63 -15.33 -6.62
CA ASP A 91 -3.74 -14.80 -7.98
C ASP A 91 -5.19 -14.96 -8.50
N ASN A 92 -5.84 -16.06 -8.17
CA ASN A 92 -7.25 -16.28 -8.44
C ASN A 92 -8.15 -15.34 -7.62
N ILE A 93 -7.84 -15.12 -6.34
CA ILE A 93 -8.54 -14.12 -5.52
C ILE A 93 -8.37 -12.72 -6.14
N LEU A 94 -7.15 -12.35 -6.51
CA LEU A 94 -6.85 -11.07 -7.16
C LEU A 94 -7.64 -10.91 -8.46
N PHE A 95 -7.65 -11.92 -9.33
CA PHE A 95 -8.41 -11.92 -10.56
C PHE A 95 -9.91 -11.70 -10.31
N CYS A 96 -10.49 -12.45 -9.37
CA CYS A 96 -11.89 -12.30 -8.97
C CYS A 96 -12.20 -10.90 -8.42
N LEU A 97 -11.32 -10.36 -7.57
CA LEU A 97 -11.48 -9.01 -7.01
C LEU A 97 -11.39 -7.94 -8.08
N GLU A 98 -10.42 -7.98 -9.00
CA GLU A 98 -10.31 -7.02 -10.09
C GLU A 98 -11.59 -6.98 -10.95
N LYS A 99 -12.23 -8.13 -11.18
CA LYS A 99 -13.48 -8.21 -11.94
C LYS A 99 -14.70 -7.75 -11.16
N ASN A 100 -14.79 -8.09 -9.87
CA ASN A 100 -16.06 -8.05 -9.14
C ASN A 100 -16.09 -7.07 -7.96
N ILE A 101 -14.97 -6.49 -7.51
CA ILE A 101 -14.99 -5.56 -6.39
C ILE A 101 -15.85 -4.33 -6.74
N GLU A 102 -16.75 -3.98 -5.83
CA GLU A 102 -17.62 -2.82 -5.96
C GLU A 102 -16.79 -1.55 -6.14
N GLU A 103 -17.13 -0.76 -7.16
CA GLU A 103 -16.39 0.47 -7.46
C GLU A 103 -16.45 1.46 -6.27
N LYS A 104 -17.57 1.51 -5.55
CA LYS A 104 -17.71 2.33 -4.35
C LYS A 104 -16.67 1.97 -3.28
N LYS A 105 -16.39 0.68 -3.07
CA LYS A 105 -15.36 0.22 -2.12
C LYS A 105 -13.97 0.67 -2.58
N VAL A 106 -13.70 0.56 -3.88
CA VAL A 106 -12.44 1.04 -4.48
C VAL A 106 -12.27 2.55 -4.26
N GLU A 107 -13.32 3.35 -4.47
CA GLU A 107 -13.30 4.80 -4.22
C GLU A 107 -13.00 5.12 -2.76
N GLU A 108 -13.78 4.52 -1.86
CA GLU A 108 -13.68 4.78 -0.44
C GLU A 108 -12.28 4.49 0.07
N LEU A 109 -11.69 3.35 -0.28
CA LEU A 109 -10.34 3.00 0.14
C LEU A 109 -9.27 3.86 -0.54
N SER A 110 -9.32 3.98 -1.87
CA SER A 110 -8.28 4.68 -2.64
C SER A 110 -8.15 6.15 -2.27
N LYS A 111 -9.28 6.82 -1.95
CA LYS A 111 -9.31 8.21 -1.50
C LYS A 111 -8.43 8.47 -0.28
N TYR A 112 -8.32 7.50 0.63
CA TYR A 112 -7.51 7.62 1.83
C TYR A 112 -6.10 7.08 1.63
N VAL A 113 -5.95 5.90 1.04
CA VAL A 113 -4.67 5.20 1.05
C VAL A 113 -3.69 5.74 0.00
N ILE A 114 -4.17 6.19 -1.16
CA ILE A 114 -3.32 6.64 -2.26
C ILE A 114 -2.63 7.98 -1.93
N PRO A 115 -3.29 9.05 -1.48
CA PRO A 115 -2.56 10.29 -1.15
C PRO A 115 -1.58 10.11 0.01
N LEU A 116 -1.86 9.15 0.90
CA LEU A 116 -1.14 8.97 2.16
C LEU A 116 0.27 8.40 2.00
N ILE A 117 0.54 7.60 0.96
CA ILE A 117 1.89 7.06 0.69
C ILE A 117 2.86 8.17 0.31
N ILE A 118 2.42 9.14 -0.52
CA ILE A 118 3.26 10.23 -1.01
C ILE A 118 3.21 11.48 -0.13
N ARG A 119 2.32 11.52 0.86
CA ARG A 119 2.15 12.62 1.83
C ARG A 119 3.47 13.19 2.37
N PRO A 120 4.49 12.38 2.75
CA PRO A 120 5.73 12.94 3.29
C PRO A 120 6.48 13.87 2.32
N SER A 121 6.27 13.72 1.01
CA SER A 121 6.85 14.58 -0.03
C SER A 121 6.25 16.00 -0.05
N PHE A 122 5.10 16.19 0.60
CA PHE A 122 4.32 17.43 0.57
C PHE A 122 4.03 17.96 1.98
N LYS A 123 4.82 17.53 2.98
CA LYS A 123 4.54 17.80 4.40
C LYS A 123 4.38 19.29 4.68
N ASP A 124 5.25 20.12 4.09
CA ASP A 124 5.24 21.56 4.31
C ASP A 124 4.07 22.22 3.58
N ASP A 125 3.78 21.80 2.34
CA ASP A 125 2.66 22.33 1.54
C ASP A 125 1.29 22.09 2.18
N ILE A 126 1.13 20.94 2.83
CA ILE A 126 -0.15 20.53 3.44
C ILE A 126 -0.30 20.95 4.91
N SER A 127 0.76 21.49 5.53
CA SER A 127 0.79 21.85 6.95
C SER A 127 -0.29 22.88 7.33
N LYS A 128 -0.65 23.74 6.36
CA LYS A 128 -1.65 24.82 6.49
C LYS A 128 -3.11 24.36 6.49
N PHE A 129 -3.40 23.09 6.25
CA PHE A 129 -4.78 22.59 6.20
C PHE A 129 -5.15 21.82 7.47
N ASP A 130 -6.32 22.12 8.02
CA ASP A 130 -6.76 21.53 9.29
C ASP A 130 -7.43 20.15 9.16
N THR A 131 -7.89 19.79 7.95
CA THR A 131 -8.62 18.53 7.72
C THR A 131 -7.88 17.62 6.76
N GLU A 132 -7.94 16.31 7.01
CA GLU A 132 -7.29 15.31 6.15
C GLU A 132 -7.86 15.33 4.73
N ASN A 133 -9.17 15.57 4.56
CA ASN A 133 -9.78 15.71 3.23
C ASN A 133 -9.16 16.86 2.42
N ARG A 134 -8.87 18.01 3.05
CA ARG A 134 -8.21 19.14 2.38
C ARG A 134 -6.75 18.83 2.06
N LYS A 135 -6.03 18.17 2.98
CA LYS A 135 -4.65 17.71 2.75
C LYS A 135 -4.58 16.73 1.58
N TYR A 136 -5.49 15.77 1.50
CA TYR A 136 -5.52 14.79 0.41
C TYR A 136 -5.87 15.43 -0.92
N ALA A 137 -6.82 16.36 -0.96
CA ALA A 137 -7.11 17.12 -2.17
C ALA A 137 -5.91 17.94 -2.65
N GLU A 138 -5.15 18.54 -1.72
CA GLU A 138 -3.93 19.26 -2.08
C GLU A 138 -2.83 18.31 -2.58
N ILE A 139 -2.62 17.15 -1.94
CA ILE A 139 -1.67 16.14 -2.41
C ILE A 139 -2.02 15.67 -3.82
N GLU A 140 -3.30 15.38 -4.09
CA GLU A 140 -3.78 15.02 -5.42
C GLU A 140 -3.38 16.09 -6.44
N LYS A 141 -3.64 17.36 -6.14
CA LYS A 141 -3.27 18.50 -7.00
C LYS A 141 -1.76 18.62 -7.21
N LEU A 142 -0.98 18.65 -6.13
CA LEU A 142 0.47 18.83 -6.17
C LEU A 142 1.18 17.66 -6.88
N SER A 143 0.65 16.45 -6.75
CA SER A 143 1.25 15.28 -7.37
C SER A 143 1.16 15.26 -8.90
N LYS A 144 0.20 15.96 -9.53
CA LYS A 144 -0.06 15.86 -10.98
C LYS A 144 1.16 16.19 -11.85
N ASP A 145 1.94 17.18 -11.44
CA ASP A 145 3.09 17.69 -12.20
C ASP A 145 4.41 17.53 -11.44
N ASN A 146 4.42 16.71 -10.38
CA ASN A 146 5.58 16.50 -9.53
C ASN A 146 6.32 15.22 -9.90
N GLU A 147 7.56 15.35 -10.38
CA GLU A 147 8.42 14.21 -10.74
C GLU A 147 9.24 13.66 -9.55
N VAL A 148 9.24 14.38 -8.42
CA VAL A 148 10.07 14.07 -7.24
C VAL A 148 9.41 13.04 -6.32
N CYS A 149 8.09 13.06 -6.18
CA CYS A 149 7.33 12.11 -5.38
C CYS A 149 7.26 10.72 -6.04
N LEU A 150 6.80 9.69 -5.33
CA LEU A 150 6.77 8.31 -5.84
C LEU A 150 5.93 8.16 -7.12
N TYR A 151 4.77 8.83 -7.15
CA TYR A 151 3.84 8.76 -8.26
C TYR A 151 2.93 9.99 -8.32
N ARG A 152 2.34 10.17 -9.49
CA ARG A 152 1.37 11.22 -9.80
C ARG A 152 -0.03 10.64 -9.75
N ILE A 153 -0.95 11.35 -9.10
CA ILE A 153 -2.34 10.88 -8.93
C ILE A 153 -3.21 11.40 -10.07
N ASN A 154 -3.86 10.49 -10.79
CA ASN A 154 -4.87 10.81 -11.79
C ASN A 154 -6.25 10.32 -11.32
N LYS A 155 -6.97 11.22 -10.65
CA LYS A 155 -8.31 10.96 -10.12
C LYS A 155 -9.36 10.69 -11.20
N GLU A 156 -9.30 11.41 -12.32
CA GLU A 156 -10.25 11.27 -13.44
C GLU A 156 -10.14 9.89 -14.08
N LYS A 157 -8.91 9.42 -14.31
CA LYS A 157 -8.64 8.07 -14.85
C LYS A 157 -8.51 6.99 -13.77
N ARG A 158 -8.70 7.36 -12.50
CA ARG A 158 -8.68 6.46 -11.32
C ARG A 158 -7.42 5.59 -11.27
N ASN A 159 -6.28 6.21 -11.49
CA ASN A 159 -4.99 5.55 -11.51
C ASN A 159 -3.86 6.44 -10.96
N ILE A 160 -2.73 5.81 -10.70
CA ILE A 160 -1.46 6.49 -10.44
C ILE A 160 -0.50 6.24 -11.61
N MET A 161 0.39 7.21 -11.85
CA MET A 161 1.51 7.06 -12.77
C MET A 161 2.81 7.17 -12.00
N ILE A 162 3.61 6.10 -12.00
CA ILE A 162 4.88 6.05 -11.28
C ILE A 162 5.89 6.97 -11.95
N ASN A 163 6.62 7.76 -11.16
CA ASN A 163 7.68 8.61 -11.68
C ASN A 163 8.91 7.78 -12.06
N ASN A 164 9.56 8.12 -13.18
CA ASN A 164 10.58 7.28 -13.82
C ASN A 164 11.75 6.89 -12.89
N ASN A 165 12.29 7.85 -12.13
CA ASN A 165 13.39 7.60 -11.22
C ASN A 165 12.98 6.65 -10.10
N TRP A 166 11.76 6.82 -9.58
CA TRP A 166 11.19 5.92 -8.60
C TRP A 166 10.92 4.54 -9.16
N PHE A 167 10.37 4.43 -10.37
CA PHE A 167 10.14 3.15 -11.01
C PHE A 167 11.44 2.33 -11.07
N LYS A 168 12.51 2.95 -11.59
CA LYS A 168 13.84 2.32 -11.65
C LYS A 168 14.32 1.94 -10.25
N TYR A 169 14.30 2.89 -9.31
CA TYR A 169 14.78 2.67 -7.95
C TYR A 169 14.06 1.52 -7.24
N ILE A 170 12.72 1.50 -7.27
CA ILE A 170 11.92 0.45 -6.63
C ILE A 170 12.20 -0.91 -7.29
N LYS A 171 12.28 -0.95 -8.64
CA LYS A 171 12.57 -2.18 -9.38
C LYS A 171 13.95 -2.75 -9.02
N TYR A 172 15.00 -1.93 -9.04
CA TYR A 172 16.36 -2.36 -8.73
C TYR A 172 16.55 -2.77 -7.25
N ASN A 173 15.79 -2.18 -6.33
CA ASN A 173 15.95 -2.40 -4.89
C ASN A 173 14.83 -3.26 -4.27
N LYS A 174 14.05 -3.95 -5.12
CA LYS A 174 12.80 -4.62 -4.73
C LYS A 174 12.98 -5.56 -3.53
N SER A 175 13.99 -6.43 -3.56
CA SER A 175 14.22 -7.40 -2.48
C SER A 175 14.47 -6.74 -1.12
N VAL A 176 15.22 -5.63 -1.09
CA VAL A 176 15.50 -4.89 0.16
C VAL A 176 14.26 -4.14 0.65
N ILE A 177 13.49 -3.56 -0.28
CA ILE A 177 12.22 -2.88 0.03
C ILE A 177 11.21 -3.88 0.58
N ASP A 178 11.08 -5.06 -0.02
CA ASP A 178 10.18 -6.12 0.45
C ASP A 178 10.55 -6.60 1.85
N TYR A 179 11.84 -6.79 2.13
CA TYR A 179 12.30 -7.11 3.48
C TYR A 179 11.87 -6.03 4.48
N TRP A 180 11.96 -4.76 4.10
CA TRP A 180 11.55 -3.64 4.95
C TRP A 180 10.03 -3.63 5.19
N ILE A 181 9.24 -3.82 4.14
CA ILE A 181 7.77 -3.94 4.21
C ILE A 181 7.36 -5.10 5.12
N LYS A 182 7.96 -6.28 4.94
CA LYS A 182 7.72 -7.47 5.79
C LYS A 182 8.06 -7.19 7.25
N THR A 183 9.21 -6.57 7.51
CA THR A 183 9.65 -6.21 8.87
C THR A 183 8.65 -5.28 9.55
N ARG A 184 8.11 -4.28 8.83
CA ARG A 184 7.08 -3.39 9.37
C ARG A 184 5.75 -4.07 9.60
N LEU A 185 5.33 -4.93 8.68
CA LEU A 185 4.08 -5.66 8.86
C LEU A 185 4.17 -6.56 10.11
N LYS A 186 5.29 -7.25 10.29
CA LYS A 186 5.60 -8.02 11.50
C LYS A 186 5.47 -7.19 12.77
N GLU A 187 6.15 -6.05 12.83
CA GLU A 187 6.09 -5.15 13.98
C GLU A 187 4.67 -4.63 14.24
N TYR A 188 3.94 -4.28 13.16
CA TYR A 188 2.58 -3.78 13.24
C TYR A 188 1.60 -4.80 13.84
N ILE A 189 1.68 -6.04 13.37
CA ILE A 189 0.82 -7.14 13.83
C ILE A 189 1.20 -7.50 15.27
N ASN A 190 2.49 -7.67 15.58
CA ASN A 190 2.96 -8.00 16.93
C ASN A 190 2.60 -6.96 17.98
N SER A 191 2.51 -5.68 17.61
CA SER A 191 2.14 -4.64 18.59
C SER A 191 0.66 -4.67 18.98
N ARG A 192 -0.15 -5.52 18.33
CA ARG A 192 -1.61 -5.62 18.53
C ARG A 192 -2.08 -7.03 18.85
N ASN A 193 -1.29 -8.03 18.49
CA ASN A 193 -1.64 -9.43 18.57
C ASN A 193 -0.52 -10.18 19.30
N ASN A 194 -0.89 -11.13 20.16
CA ASN A 194 0.08 -11.98 20.85
C ASN A 194 0.30 -13.29 20.05
N ILE A 195 1.02 -13.22 18.94
CA ILE A 195 1.18 -14.34 18.00
C ILE A 195 2.59 -14.93 18.05
N ILE A 196 2.67 -16.25 18.22
CA ILE A 196 3.94 -17.00 18.35
C ILE A 196 4.61 -17.22 16.97
N ASN A 197 3.82 -17.45 15.91
CA ASN A 197 4.32 -17.77 14.56
C ASN A 197 4.25 -16.59 13.58
N ILE A 198 4.59 -15.39 14.04
CA ILE A 198 4.39 -14.16 13.24
C ILE A 198 5.12 -14.17 11.89
N ASP A 199 6.29 -14.80 11.80
CA ASP A 199 7.06 -14.85 10.56
C ASP A 199 6.34 -15.63 9.46
N GLU A 200 5.75 -16.78 9.81
CA GLU A 200 4.94 -17.59 8.90
C GLU A 200 3.71 -16.82 8.41
N ILE A 201 3.04 -16.12 9.32
CA ILE A 201 1.85 -15.31 9.00
C ILE A 201 2.19 -14.17 8.04
N VAL A 202 3.29 -13.45 8.28
CA VAL A 202 3.72 -12.34 7.43
C VAL A 202 4.14 -12.86 6.04
N GLU A 203 4.71 -14.05 5.94
CA GLU A 203 4.96 -14.70 4.66
C GLU A 203 3.65 -15.03 3.92
N GLU A 204 2.62 -15.51 4.60
CA GLU A 204 1.29 -15.75 4.01
C GLU A 204 0.59 -14.48 3.49
N PHE A 205 0.94 -13.29 3.99
CA PHE A 205 0.41 -12.04 3.42
C PHE A 205 0.91 -11.79 1.99
N PHE A 206 2.08 -12.33 1.62
CA PHE A 206 2.75 -11.96 0.37
C PHE A 206 3.01 -13.12 -0.59
N ASN A 207 2.94 -14.36 -0.12
CA ASN A 207 2.99 -15.58 -0.94
C ASN A 207 1.62 -15.93 -1.52
#